data_AF-A0A821UFT8-F1
#
_entry.id   AF-A0A821UFT8-F1
#
_cell.length_a   1.000
_cell.length_b   1.000
_cell.length_c   1.000
_cell.angle_alpha   90.00
_cell.angle_beta   90.00
_cell.angle_gamma   90.00
#
_symmetry.space_group_name_H-M   'P 1'
#
loop_
_entity.id
_entity.type
_entity.pdbx_description
1 polymer ?
#
loop_
_entity_poly.entity_id
_entity_poly.type
_entity_poly.pdbx_seq_one_letter_code
_entity_poly.pdbx_strand_id
1 'polypeptide(L)'
;MPKDTKFNQAWLERTDNDGNQAHNWLKQGTTETTFQCTLCKTGDRECGNQGWSAIYQHMNTKGHMKNMKLLKNNLKFVIEPPKSQQLSTNNLIKTGSLRLDDIRKAVILNFDEQVTSAETVWALTVARRGFTYNSCDTIGDTFRSMFPDSKIAQQFKRS
;
A
#
# COMPACT_ATOMS: atom_id res chain seq x y z
N MET A 1 -8.84 -14.04 39.44
CA MET A 1 -8.52 -12.86 38.60
C MET A 1 -8.73 -13.25 37.15
N PRO A 2 -9.50 -12.51 36.34
CA PRO A 2 -9.59 -12.80 34.92
C PRO A 2 -8.19 -12.57 34.32
N LYS A 3 -7.66 -13.55 33.60
CA LYS A 3 -6.37 -13.41 32.94
C LYS A 3 -6.59 -12.57 31.68
N ASP A 4 -6.08 -11.35 31.67
CA ASP A 4 -6.08 -10.53 30.46
C ASP A 4 -5.27 -11.25 29.38
N THR A 5 -5.89 -11.44 28.22
CA THR A 5 -5.28 -12.07 27.06
C THR A 5 -4.38 -11.05 26.37
N LYS A 6 -3.07 -11.31 26.40
CA LYS A 6 -2.09 -10.50 25.69
C LYS A 6 -2.10 -10.80 24.20
N PHE A 7 -1.66 -9.83 23.40
CA PHE A 7 -1.42 -9.98 21.98
C PHE A 7 -0.42 -11.11 21.76
N ASN A 8 -0.81 -12.09 20.94
CA ASN A 8 0.03 -13.25 20.67
C ASN A 8 0.59 -13.16 19.25
N GLN A 9 1.92 -13.20 19.10
CA GLN A 9 2.60 -13.19 17.82
C GLN A 9 2.12 -14.30 16.87
N ALA A 10 1.73 -15.46 17.40
CA ALA A 10 1.21 -16.59 16.62
C ALA A 10 -0.13 -16.26 15.90
N TRP A 11 -0.79 -15.17 16.29
CA TRP A 11 -1.97 -14.67 15.58
C TRP A 11 -1.63 -14.08 14.20
N LEU A 12 -0.40 -13.63 13.98
CA LEU A 12 0.05 -13.09 12.70
C LEU A 12 0.13 -14.16 11.60
N GLU A 13 0.35 -15.42 11.98
CA GLU A 13 0.41 -16.57 11.08
C GLU A 13 -0.97 -17.08 10.67
N ARG A 14 -2.03 -16.67 11.38
CA ARG A 14 -3.39 -17.08 11.06
C ARG A 14 -3.89 -16.38 9.80
N THR A 15 -4.73 -17.09 9.06
CA THR A 15 -5.43 -16.56 7.89
C THR A 15 -6.83 -16.12 8.23
N ASP A 16 -7.30 -15.08 7.54
CA ASP A 16 -8.71 -14.72 7.53
C ASP A 16 -9.54 -15.71 6.68
N ASN A 17 -10.87 -15.53 6.68
CA ASN A 17 -11.81 -16.34 5.87
C ASN A 17 -11.57 -16.22 4.36
N ASP A 18 -10.83 -15.21 3.93
CA ASP A 18 -10.52 -14.86 2.54
C ASP A 18 -9.11 -15.34 2.12
N GLY A 19 -8.44 -16.12 2.98
CA GLY A 19 -7.11 -16.70 2.76
C GLY A 19 -5.94 -15.74 2.98
N ASN A 20 -6.17 -14.52 3.46
CA ASN A 20 -5.12 -13.54 3.68
C ASN A 20 -4.51 -13.70 5.07
N GLN A 21 -3.18 -13.72 5.12
CA GLN A 21 -2.46 -13.80 6.38
C GLN A 21 -2.61 -12.51 7.19
N ALA A 22 -2.86 -12.65 8.49
CA ALA A 22 -3.08 -11.55 9.41
C ALA A 22 -1.86 -10.62 9.50
N HIS A 23 -0.63 -11.14 9.37
CA HIS A 23 0.59 -10.33 9.44
C HIS A 23 0.61 -9.13 8.47
N ASN A 24 -0.11 -9.21 7.34
CA ASN A 24 -0.16 -8.14 6.35
C ASN A 24 -0.91 -6.89 6.84
N TRP A 25 -1.84 -7.06 7.77
CA TRP A 25 -2.74 -5.97 8.19
C TRP A 25 -2.84 -5.78 9.70
N LEU A 26 -2.43 -6.78 10.49
CA LEU A 26 -2.49 -6.80 11.94
C LEU A 26 -1.11 -6.49 12.53
N LYS A 27 -1.07 -5.56 13.48
CA LYS A 27 0.11 -5.25 14.28
C LYS A 27 -0.24 -5.19 15.76
N GLN A 28 0.74 -5.44 16.62
CA GLN A 28 0.60 -5.16 18.04
C GLN A 28 0.42 -3.65 18.27
N GLY A 29 -0.50 -3.28 19.17
CA GLY A 29 -0.75 -1.88 19.54
C GLY A 29 0.28 -1.36 20.54
N THR A 30 -0.01 -0.20 21.13
CA THR A 30 0.89 0.44 22.12
C THR A 30 1.03 -0.40 23.39
N THR A 31 0.00 -1.14 23.76
CA THR A 31 -0.02 -2.00 24.95
C THR A 31 -0.03 -3.47 24.55
N GLU A 32 0.45 -4.34 25.45
CA GLU A 32 0.42 -5.80 25.26
C GLU A 32 -1.01 -6.37 25.13
N THR A 33 -2.04 -5.60 25.46
CA THR A 33 -3.46 -6.01 25.36
C THR A 33 -4.17 -5.33 24.21
N THR A 34 -3.48 -4.60 23.34
CA THR A 34 -4.07 -3.91 22.19
C THR A 34 -3.47 -4.35 20.86
N PHE A 35 -4.23 -4.16 19.78
CA PHE A 35 -3.83 -4.41 18.41
C PHE A 35 -4.25 -3.25 17.51
N GLN A 36 -3.51 -3.08 16.42
CA GLN A 36 -3.79 -2.07 15.40
C GLN A 36 -3.99 -2.75 14.04
N CYS A 37 -4.91 -2.19 13.25
CA CYS A 37 -5.12 -2.59 11.86
C CYS A 37 -4.59 -1.51 10.92
N THR A 38 -3.59 -1.84 10.11
CA THR A 38 -2.96 -0.90 9.17
C THR A 38 -3.93 -0.45 8.07
N LEU A 39 -4.89 -1.30 7.72
CA LEU A 39 -5.86 -1.03 6.65
C LEU A 39 -6.99 -0.10 7.10
N CYS A 40 -7.42 -0.19 8.36
CA CYS A 40 -8.62 0.53 8.80
C CYS A 40 -8.31 1.89 9.42
N LYS A 41 -7.02 2.22 9.65
CA LYS A 41 -6.52 3.46 10.29
C LYS A 41 -7.30 3.89 11.54
N THR A 42 -8.02 2.95 12.13
CA THR A 42 -8.69 3.09 13.41
C THR A 42 -7.62 2.76 14.43
N GLY A 43 -7.46 3.63 15.44
CA GLY A 43 -6.42 3.51 16.45
C GLY A 43 -6.44 2.17 17.20
N ASP A 44 -5.68 2.11 18.28
CA ASP A 44 -5.48 0.87 19.04
C ASP A 44 -6.82 0.32 19.54
N ARG A 45 -7.04 -0.97 19.27
CA ARG A 45 -8.21 -1.73 19.74
C ARG A 45 -7.80 -2.72 20.80
N GLU A 46 -8.65 -2.94 21.78
CA GLU A 46 -8.38 -3.87 22.87
C GLU A 46 -8.66 -5.32 22.47
N CYS A 47 -7.76 -6.21 22.88
CA CYS A 47 -7.91 -7.66 22.84
C CYS A 47 -7.78 -8.31 24.23
N GLY A 48 -7.55 -7.54 25.31
CA GLY A 48 -7.40 -8.06 26.68
C GLY A 48 -8.50 -9.01 27.13
N ASN A 49 -9.77 -8.68 26.86
CA ASN A 49 -10.91 -9.48 27.32
C ASN A 49 -11.33 -10.61 26.36
N GLN A 50 -10.92 -10.55 25.10
CA GLN A 50 -11.49 -11.37 24.01
C GLN A 50 -10.43 -12.12 23.19
N GLY A 51 -9.16 -11.73 23.29
CA GLY A 51 -8.07 -12.28 22.51
C GLY A 51 -8.32 -12.23 21.00
N TRP A 52 -8.09 -13.35 20.32
CA TRP A 52 -8.28 -13.49 18.87
C TRP A 52 -9.71 -13.19 18.41
N SER A 53 -10.74 -13.41 19.24
CA SER A 53 -12.12 -13.14 18.81
C SER A 53 -12.36 -11.65 18.54
N ALA A 54 -11.67 -10.74 19.22
CA ALA A 54 -11.73 -9.30 18.94
C ALA A 54 -11.17 -8.98 17.54
N ILE A 55 -10.07 -9.63 17.16
CA ILE A 55 -9.44 -9.50 15.84
C ILE A 55 -10.36 -10.11 14.77
N TYR A 56 -10.97 -11.26 15.06
CA TYR A 56 -11.95 -11.92 14.18
C TYR A 56 -13.22 -11.09 13.97
N GLN A 57 -13.72 -10.41 14.99
CA GLN A 57 -14.84 -9.49 14.83
C GLN A 57 -14.44 -8.27 13.99
N HIS A 58 -13.22 -7.76 14.21
CA HIS A 58 -12.70 -6.63 13.44
C HIS A 58 -12.58 -6.94 11.94
N MET A 59 -12.02 -8.10 11.55
CA MET A 59 -11.84 -8.46 10.14
C MET A 59 -13.19 -8.53 9.39
N ASN A 60 -14.27 -8.91 10.08
CA ASN A 60 -15.61 -9.00 9.50
C ASN A 60 -16.35 -7.65 9.45
N THR A 61 -15.72 -6.56 9.90
CA THR A 61 -16.33 -5.22 9.77
C THR A 61 -16.33 -4.76 8.30
N LYS A 62 -17.41 -4.08 7.89
CA LYS A 62 -17.58 -3.58 6.51
C LYS A 62 -16.39 -2.70 6.05
N GLY A 63 -15.81 -1.93 6.96
CA GLY A 63 -14.64 -1.10 6.67
C GLY A 63 -13.40 -1.92 6.31
N HIS A 64 -13.11 -2.96 7.11
CA HIS A 64 -11.99 -3.86 6.85
C HIS A 64 -12.17 -4.62 5.53
N MET A 65 -13.33 -5.25 5.32
CA MET A 65 -13.63 -5.99 4.09
C MET A 65 -13.51 -5.12 2.85
N LYS A 66 -13.97 -3.86 2.91
CA LYS A 66 -13.85 -2.91 1.80
C LYS A 66 -12.38 -2.64 1.48
N ASN A 67 -11.56 -2.37 2.49
CA ASN A 67 -10.15 -2.04 2.30
C ASN A 67 -9.34 -3.27 1.84
N MET A 68 -9.68 -4.47 2.32
CA MET A 68 -9.12 -5.73 1.83
C MET A 68 -9.43 -6.00 0.36
N LYS A 69 -10.67 -5.74 -0.09
CA LYS A 69 -11.03 -5.86 -1.51
C LYS A 69 -10.27 -4.89 -2.39
N LEU A 70 -10.04 -3.67 -1.92
CA LEU A 70 -9.22 -2.68 -2.62
C LEU A 70 -7.76 -3.17 -2.74
N LEU A 71 -7.18 -3.71 -1.68
CA LEU A 71 -5.82 -4.27 -1.71
C LEU A 71 -5.68 -5.38 -2.75
N LYS A 72 -6.60 -6.37 -2.75
CA LYS A 72 -6.60 -7.48 -3.73
C LYS A 72 -6.74 -7.01 -5.18
N ASN A 73 -7.52 -5.95 -5.42
CA ASN A 73 -7.75 -5.44 -6.78
C ASN A 73 -6.58 -4.60 -7.31
N ASN A 74 -5.87 -3.87 -6.44
CA ASN A 74 -4.73 -3.03 -6.84
C ASN A 74 -3.44 -3.83 -7.13
N LEU A 75 -3.33 -5.06 -6.63
CA LEU A 75 -2.20 -5.96 -6.91
C LEU A 75 -2.26 -6.64 -8.29
N LYS A 76 -3.33 -6.43 -9.07
CA LYS A 76 -3.44 -6.95 -10.44
C LYS A 76 -2.82 -5.97 -11.43
N PHE A 77 -1.49 -5.80 -11.39
CA PHE A 77 -0.75 -5.33 -12.57
C PHE A 77 -0.65 -6.49 -13.56
N VAL A 78 -1.66 -6.65 -14.41
CA VAL A 78 -1.58 -7.53 -15.57
C VAL A 78 -0.97 -6.71 -16.70
N ILE A 79 0.31 -6.94 -17.00
CA ILE A 79 0.91 -6.54 -18.28
C ILE A 79 0.46 -7.58 -19.29
N GLU A 80 -0.68 -7.34 -19.94
CA GLU A 80 -1.07 -8.13 -21.10
C GLU A 80 -0.19 -7.72 -22.29
N PRO A 81 0.48 -8.66 -22.98
CA PRO A 81 1.22 -8.35 -24.19
C PRO A 81 0.24 -7.88 -25.28
N PRO A 82 0.64 -6.93 -26.15
CA PRO A 82 -0.24 -6.37 -27.16
C PRO A 82 -0.55 -7.43 -28.22
N LYS A 83 -1.70 -8.11 -28.09
CA LYS A 83 -2.26 -8.88 -29.18
C LYS A 83 -3.12 -7.96 -30.02
N SER A 84 -2.61 -7.64 -31.21
CA SER A 84 -3.35 -7.06 -32.30
C SER A 84 -4.56 -7.96 -32.63
N GLN A 85 -5.78 -7.44 -32.57
CA GLN A 85 -6.85 -7.61 -33.59
C GLN A 85 -8.25 -7.21 -33.08
N GLN A 86 -8.83 -6.25 -33.81
CA GLN A 86 -10.22 -6.11 -34.28
C GLN A 86 -11.44 -6.17 -33.31
N LEU A 87 -12.21 -5.08 -33.43
CA LEU A 87 -13.61 -4.74 -33.13
C LEU A 87 -14.65 -5.81 -32.72
N SER A 88 -15.54 -5.34 -31.81
CA SER A 88 -16.96 -5.72 -31.57
C SER A 88 -17.20 -6.96 -30.68
N THR A 89 -18.07 -7.00 -29.65
CA THR A 89 -19.33 -6.29 -29.37
C THR A 89 -19.63 -6.18 -27.86
N ASN A 90 -20.26 -5.07 -27.45
CA ASN A 90 -21.27 -4.91 -26.40
C ASN A 90 -21.00 -5.53 -25.01
N ASN A 91 -20.32 -4.77 -24.14
CA ASN A 91 -20.77 -4.62 -22.75
C ASN A 91 -20.26 -3.29 -22.20
N LEU A 92 -21.18 -2.54 -21.61
CA LEU A 92 -20.99 -1.20 -21.07
C LEU A 92 -20.05 -1.23 -19.86
N ILE A 93 -18.73 -1.32 -20.09
CA ILE A 93 -17.75 -0.94 -19.09
C ILE A 93 -17.81 0.58 -19.04
N LYS A 94 -18.52 1.11 -18.04
CA LYS A 94 -18.29 2.47 -17.55
C LYS A 94 -16.83 2.52 -17.14
N THR A 95 -15.96 2.92 -18.07
CA THR A 95 -14.62 3.39 -17.80
C THR A 95 -14.77 4.68 -17.01
N GLY A 96 -15.02 4.53 -15.71
CA GLY A 96 -14.75 5.59 -14.75
C GLY A 96 -13.27 5.84 -14.84
N SER A 97 -12.89 6.94 -15.47
CA SER A 97 -11.52 7.45 -15.46
C SER A 97 -11.16 7.67 -13.99
N LEU A 98 -10.47 6.70 -13.39
CA LEU A 98 -9.91 6.85 -12.05
C LEU A 98 -8.76 7.83 -12.19
N ARG A 99 -8.95 9.02 -11.63
CA ARG A 99 -7.87 10.01 -11.59
C ARG A 99 -6.73 9.41 -10.78
N LEU A 100 -5.50 9.55 -11.27
CA LEU A 100 -4.28 9.15 -10.55
C LEU A 100 -4.25 9.66 -9.10
N ASP A 101 -4.87 10.82 -8.86
CA ASP A 101 -5.00 11.41 -7.52
C ASP A 101 -5.91 10.61 -6.57
N ASP A 102 -6.94 9.94 -7.10
CA ASP A 102 -7.82 9.07 -6.31
C ASP A 102 -7.13 7.73 -5.97
N ILE A 103 -6.25 7.25 -6.86
CA ILE A 103 -5.42 6.06 -6.63
C ILE A 103 -4.37 6.34 -5.56
N ARG A 104 -3.67 7.49 -5.64
CA ARG A 104 -2.65 7.89 -4.65
C ARG A 104 -3.21 8.03 -3.23
N LYS A 105 -4.48 8.42 -3.07
CA LYS A 105 -5.14 8.52 -1.76
C LYS A 105 -5.56 7.17 -1.19
N ALA A 106 -5.78 6.16 -2.04
CA ALA A 106 -6.31 4.85 -1.64
C ALA A 106 -5.22 3.82 -1.34
N VAL A 107 -3.99 4.02 -1.82
CA VAL A 107 -2.88 3.09 -1.61
C VAL A 107 -2.04 3.57 -0.43
N ILE A 108 -2.09 2.84 0.69
CA ILE A 108 -1.18 3.06 1.82
C ILE A 108 0.12 2.34 1.48
N LEU A 109 1.01 3.03 0.75
CA LEU A 109 2.35 2.54 0.50
C LEU A 109 3.22 2.82 1.74
N ASN A 110 4.06 1.87 2.12
CA ASN A 110 5.14 2.15 3.05
C ASN A 110 6.13 3.15 2.42
N PHE A 111 7.04 3.74 3.23
CA PHE A 111 7.93 4.79 2.72
C PHE A 111 8.80 4.30 1.55
N ASP A 112 9.36 3.09 1.66
CA ASP A 112 10.23 2.51 0.63
C ASP A 112 9.47 2.23 -0.67
N GLU A 113 8.21 1.81 -0.58
CA GLU A 113 7.31 1.61 -1.72
C GLU A 113 6.96 2.93 -2.41
N GLN A 114 6.80 4.03 -1.65
CA GLN A 114 6.58 5.36 -2.23
C GLN A 114 7.79 5.84 -3.01
N VAL A 115 9.00 5.64 -2.46
CA VAL A 115 10.26 5.97 -3.13
C VAL A 115 10.42 5.12 -4.39
N THR A 116 10.26 3.80 -4.28
CA THR A 116 10.36 2.85 -5.41
C THR A 116 9.37 3.18 -6.53
N SER A 117 8.15 3.56 -6.18
CA SER A 117 7.12 3.98 -7.15
C SER A 117 7.52 5.26 -7.87
N ALA A 118 8.03 6.26 -7.15
CA ALA A 118 8.52 7.51 -7.73
C ALA A 118 9.72 7.26 -8.68
N GLU A 119 10.66 6.42 -8.28
CA GLU A 119 11.81 6.01 -9.10
C GLU A 119 11.36 5.29 -10.37
N THR A 120 10.39 4.39 -10.28
CA THR A 120 9.82 3.67 -11.43
C THR A 120 9.19 4.63 -12.43
N VAL A 121 8.39 5.59 -11.96
CA VAL A 121 7.78 6.63 -12.81
C VAL A 121 8.85 7.51 -13.46
N TRP A 122 9.90 7.85 -12.72
CA TRP A 122 11.01 8.64 -13.24
C TRP A 122 11.78 7.87 -14.33
N ALA A 123 12.19 6.63 -14.06
CA ALA A 123 12.88 5.78 -15.02
C ALA A 123 12.08 5.59 -16.32
N LEU A 124 10.77 5.37 -16.21
CA LEU A 124 9.88 5.28 -17.37
C LEU A 124 9.80 6.60 -18.16
N THR A 125 9.81 7.74 -17.46
CA THR A 125 9.80 9.07 -18.09
C THR A 125 11.11 9.33 -18.84
N VAL A 126 12.25 9.00 -18.23
CA VAL A 126 13.60 9.07 -18.84
C VAL A 126 13.63 8.26 -20.13
N ALA A 127 13.20 6.99 -20.07
CA ALA A 127 13.15 6.10 -21.23
C ALA A 127 12.21 6.63 -22.32
N ARG A 128 10.98 7.03 -21.95
CA ARG A 128 9.98 7.55 -22.90
C ARG A 128 10.44 8.82 -23.60
N ARG A 129 11.19 9.68 -22.91
CA ARG A 129 11.69 10.95 -23.46
C ARG A 129 13.07 10.81 -24.12
N GLY A 130 13.65 9.61 -24.13
CA GLY A 130 14.97 9.36 -24.71
C GLY A 130 16.09 10.12 -24.01
N PHE A 131 15.96 10.37 -22.70
CA PHE A 131 17.00 11.04 -21.94
C PHE A 131 18.22 10.13 -21.81
N THR A 132 19.40 10.71 -22.08
CA THR A 132 20.67 10.01 -21.91
C THR A 132 21.09 9.99 -20.45
N TYR A 133 21.97 9.06 -20.07
CA TYR A 133 22.54 8.99 -18.72
C TYR A 133 23.09 10.34 -18.26
N ASN A 134 23.86 11.02 -19.12
CA ASN A 134 24.46 12.33 -18.82
C ASN A 134 23.41 13.43 -18.61
N SER A 135 22.22 13.30 -19.19
CA SER A 135 21.11 14.25 -18.98
C SER A 135 20.48 14.12 -17.59
N CYS A 136 20.77 13.04 -16.86
CA CYS A 136 20.20 12.75 -15.54
C CYS A 136 21.20 12.94 -14.38
N ASP A 137 22.49 13.16 -14.67
CA ASP A 137 23.56 13.23 -13.67
C ASP A 137 23.36 14.37 -12.64
N THR A 138 22.77 15.48 -13.07
CA THR A 138 22.54 16.67 -12.22
C THR A 138 21.14 16.73 -11.58
N ILE A 139 20.33 15.68 -11.75
CA ILE A 139 18.94 15.70 -11.25
C ILE A 139 18.90 15.78 -9.72
N GLY A 140 19.85 15.15 -9.03
CA GLY A 140 19.97 15.22 -7.58
C GLY A 140 20.28 16.64 -7.07
N ASP A 141 21.16 17.37 -7.77
CA ASP A 141 21.47 18.77 -7.46
C ASP A 141 20.26 19.68 -7.71
N THR A 142 19.51 19.39 -8.78
CA THR A 142 18.27 20.10 -9.11
C THR A 142 17.24 19.95 -8.00
N PHE A 143 17.02 18.72 -7.51
CA PHE A 143 16.08 18.47 -6.41
C PHE A 143 16.51 19.14 -5.10
N ARG A 144 17.81 19.11 -4.77
CA ARG A 144 18.34 19.85 -3.60
C ARG A 144 18.12 21.34 -3.71
N SER A 145 18.32 21.93 -4.90
CA SER A 145 18.12 23.36 -5.13
C SER A 145 16.64 23.76 -5.12
N MET A 146 15.74 22.90 -5.60
CA MET A 146 14.30 23.17 -5.64
C MET A 146 13.65 23.05 -4.26
N PHE A 147 14.17 22.16 -3.40
CA PHE A 147 13.61 21.87 -2.07
C PHE A 147 14.71 21.92 -0.99
N PRO A 148 15.26 23.09 -0.68
CA PRO A 148 16.43 23.22 0.22
C PRO A 148 16.14 22.79 1.66
N ASP A 149 14.88 22.88 2.09
CA ASP A 149 14.37 22.51 3.41
C ASP A 149 14.01 21.01 3.54
N SER A 150 13.92 20.29 2.41
CA SER A 150 13.55 18.89 2.41
C SER A 150 14.73 17.99 2.76
N LYS A 151 14.69 17.38 3.96
CA LYS A 151 15.66 16.35 4.38
C LYS A 151 15.75 15.18 3.41
N ILE A 152 14.66 14.87 2.70
CA ILE A 152 14.59 13.80 1.70
C ILE A 152 15.31 14.20 0.43
N ALA A 153 15.12 15.45 -0.04
CA ALA A 153 15.82 15.95 -1.23
C ALA A 153 17.35 15.95 -1.04
N GLN A 154 17.81 16.19 0.19
CA GLN A 154 19.23 16.13 0.53
C GLN A 154 19.83 14.71 0.49
N GLN A 155 19.01 13.66 0.60
CA GLN A 155 19.48 12.27 0.61
C GLN A 155 19.69 11.67 -0.79
N PHE A 156 19.24 12.34 -1.86
CA PHE A 156 19.48 11.88 -3.22
C PHE A 156 20.98 11.88 -3.53
N LYS A 157 21.60 10.71 -3.65
CA LYS A 157 23.02 10.62 -4.01
C LYS A 157 23.16 10.78 -5.52
N ARG A 158 24.30 11.34 -5.95
CA ARG A 158 24.74 11.27 -7.34
C ARG A 158 25.03 9.80 -7.63
N SER A 159 24.44 9.26 -8.70
CA SER A 159 24.75 7.92 -9.22
C SER A 159 26.14 7.88 -9.82
#